data_AF-A0A2A6BP02-F1
#
_entry.id   AF-A0A2A6BP02-F1
#
_cell.length_a   1.000
_cell.length_b   1.000
_cell.length_c   1.000
_cell.angle_alpha   90.00
_cell.angle_beta   90.00
_cell.angle_gamma   90.00
#
_symmetry.space_group_name_H-M   'P 1'
#
loop_
_entity.id
_entity.type
_entity.pdbx_description
1 polymer ?
#
loop_
_entity_poly.entity_id
_entity_poly.type
_entity_poly.pdbx_seq_one_letter_code
_entity_poly.pdbx_strand_id
1 'polypeptide(L)' 'MKCLQLIIGPAGSGKSTYCPVMFDHFQSLHRALEIVNLDPAAETFNYTPSVDGQDGSGTNLLNASTGE' A
#
# COMPACT_ATOMS: atom_id res chain seq x y z
N MET A 1 7.08 -17.21 -1.01
CA MET A 1 5.91 -17.39 -0.12
C MET A 1 5.20 -16.05 -0.04
N LYS A 2 3.91 -15.98 -0.40
CA LYS A 2 3.12 -14.74 -0.36
C LYS A 2 2.42 -14.66 0.99
N CYS A 3 2.44 -13.50 1.65
CA CYS A 3 1.73 -13.26 2.91
C CYS A 3 0.78 -12.08 2.76
N LEU A 4 -0.35 -12.13 3.47
CA LEU A 4 -1.33 -11.06 3.56
C LEU A 4 -1.31 -10.50 4.98
N GLN A 5 -1.26 -9.17 5.09
CA GLN A 5 -1.38 -8.48 6.37
C GLN A 5 -2.61 -7.58 6.36
N LEU A 6 -3.55 -7.85 7.27
CA LEU A 6 -4.75 -7.04 7.43
C LEU A 6 -4.55 -6.04 8.57
N ILE A 7 -4.61 -4.75 8.25
CA ILE A 7 -4.47 -3.65 9.22
C ILE A 7 -5.84 -3.09 9.55
N ILE A 8 -6.29 -3.30 10.79
CA ILE A 8 -7.57 -2.81 11.31
C ILE A 8 -7.36 -2.11 12.65
N GLY A 9 -8.26 -1.19 12.99
CA GLY A 9 -8.19 -0.45 14.25
C GLY A 9 -9.05 0.81 14.24
N PRO A 10 -9.34 1.39 15.42
CA PRO A 10 -10.14 2.61 15.54
C PRO A 10 -9.47 3.81 14.87
N ALA A 11 -10.24 4.89 14.62
CA ALA A 11 -9.68 6.15 14.12
C ALA A 11 -8.55 6.65 15.05
N GLY A 12 -7.47 7.18 14.46
CA GLY A 12 -6.31 7.65 15.23
C GLY A 12 -5.34 6.56 15.71
N SER A 13 -5.58 5.27 15.46
CA SER A 13 -4.67 4.18 15.87
C SER A 13 -3.36 4.08 15.06
N GLY A 14 -3.10 5.02 14.14
CA GLY A 14 -1.87 5.07 13.34
C GLY A 14 -1.82 4.17 12.10
N LYS A 15 -2.95 3.64 11.61
CA LYS A 15 -2.99 2.78 10.40
C LYS A 15 -2.36 3.44 9.17
N SER A 16 -2.74 4.69 8.89
CA SER A 16 -2.20 5.46 7.76
C SER A 16 -0.72 5.84 7.93
N THR A 17 -0.19 5.80 9.17
CA THR A 17 1.24 5.96 9.46
C THR A 17 1.99 4.63 9.28
N TYR A 18 1.36 3.50 9.62
CA TYR A 18 1.95 2.18 9.53
C TYR A 18 2.24 1.76 8.08
N CYS A 19 1.26 1.94 7.18
CA CYS A 19 1.36 1.52 5.78
C CYS A 19 2.60 2.07 5.04
N PRO A 20 2.90 3.38 5.04
CA PRO A 20 4.09 3.91 4.35
C PRO A 20 5.41 3.45 5.00
N VAL A 21 5.48 3.35 6.34
CA VAL A 21 6.68 2.84 7.03
C VAL A 21 6.98 1.39 6.64
N MET A 22 5.94 0.54 6.54
CA MET A 22 6.13 -0.82 6.06
C MET A 22 6.50 -0.87 4.58
N PHE A 23 5.88 -0.03 3.75
CA PHE A 23 6.25 0.06 2.34
C PHE A 23 7.74 0.33 2.15
N ASP A 24 8.27 1.35 2.82
CA ASP A 24 9.70 1.69 2.79
C ASP A 24 10.56 0.55 3.32
N HIS A 25 10.11 -0.13 4.37
CA HIS A 25 10.81 -1.30 4.92
C HIS A 25 10.90 -2.44 3.88
N PHE A 26 9.80 -2.82 3.23
CA PHE A 26 9.81 -3.87 2.21
C PHE A 26 10.62 -3.47 0.97
N GLN A 27 10.56 -2.21 0.55
CA GLN A 27 11.42 -1.67 -0.51
C GLN A 27 12.91 -1.80 -0.16
N SER A 28 13.29 -1.48 1.08
CA SER A 28 14.68 -1.64 1.56
C SER A 28 15.17 -3.09 1.56
N LEU A 29 14.24 -4.04 1.64
CA LEU A 29 14.50 -5.48 1.59
C LEU A 29 14.43 -6.05 0.16
N HIS A 30 14.23 -5.21 -0.85
CA HIS A 30 13.96 -5.61 -2.24
C HIS A 30 12.81 -6.63 -2.34
N ARG A 31 11.76 -6.44 -1.52
CA ARG A 31 10.56 -7.28 -1.52
C ARG A 31 9.38 -6.51 -2.08
N ALA A 32 8.71 -7.12 -3.05
CA ALA A 32 7.46 -6.59 -3.58
C ALA A 32 6.38 -6.55 -2.49
N LEU A 33 5.71 -5.41 -2.35
CA LEU A 33 4.57 -5.19 -1.48
C LEU A 33 3.50 -4.43 -2.25
N GLU A 34 2.28 -4.94 -2.23
CA GLU A 34 1.10 -4.26 -2.74
C GLU A 34 0.28 -3.77 -1.55
N ILE A 35 -0.05 -2.47 -1.54
CA ILE A 35 -0.92 -1.89 -0.52
C ILE A 35 -2.24 -1.54 -1.18
N VAL A 36 -3.31 -2.10 -0.63
CA VAL A 36 -4.68 -1.82 -1.02
C VAL A 36 -5.36 -1.15 0.16
N ASN A 37 -5.87 0.05 -0.07
CA ASN A 37 -6.68 0.72 0.93
C ASN A 37 -8.16 0.42 0.67
N LEU A 38 -8.86 -0.06 1.71
CA LEU A 38 -10.27 -0.43 1.64
C LEU A 38 -11.19 0.66 2.21
N ASP A 39 -10.62 1.76 2.72
CA ASP A 39 -11.40 2.90 3.23
C ASP A 39 -11.77 3.84 2.07
N PRO A 40 -13.05 3.91 1.66
CA PRO A 40 -13.48 4.77 0.56
C PRO A 40 -13.32 6.27 0.86
N ALA A 41 -13.15 6.64 2.13
CA ALA A 41 -13.00 8.02 2.57
C ALA A 41 -11.53 8.48 2.72
N ALA A 42 -10.55 7.66 2.31
CA ALA A 42 -9.16 8.04 2.39
C ALA A 42 -8.76 8.99 1.25
N GLU A 43 -8.50 10.25 1.58
CA GLU A 43 -8.18 11.32 0.61
C GLU A 43 -6.68 11.51 0.36
N THR A 44 -5.81 10.91 1.18
CA THR A 44 -4.35 11.14 1.10
C THR A 44 -3.58 9.84 1.37
N PHE A 45 -2.71 9.48 0.43
CA PHE A 45 -1.81 8.33 0.54
C PHE A 45 -0.36 8.81 0.52
N ASN A 46 0.39 8.45 1.57
CA ASN A 46 1.84 8.69 1.65
C ASN A 46 2.66 7.52 1.07
N TYR A 47 2.03 6.67 0.27
CA TYR A 47 2.58 5.51 -0.42
C TYR A 47 1.84 5.36 -1.76
N THR A 48 2.38 4.60 -2.71
CA THR A 48 1.69 4.32 -4.00
C THR A 48 0.76 3.12 -3.81
N PRO A 49 -0.57 3.29 -3.64
CA PRO A 49 -1.49 2.17 -3.55
C PRO A 49 -1.58 1.43 -4.90
N SER A 50 -1.74 0.12 -4.83
CA SER A 50 -1.88 -0.73 -6.03
C SER A 50 -3.32 -0.75 -6.56
N VAL A 51 -4.30 -0.55 -5.66
CA VAL A 51 -5.73 -0.47 -5.98
C VAL A 51 -6.37 0.55 -5.03
N ASP A 52 -7.10 1.51 -5.59
CA ASP A 52 -7.96 2.44 -4.88
C ASP A 52 -9.43 1.95 -4.95
N GLY A 53 -10.19 2.18 -3.88
CA GLY A 53 -11.60 1.81 -3.78
C GLY A 53 -12.55 2.79 -4.48
N GLN A 54 -12.04 3.91 -5.01
CA GLN A 54 -12.78 4.78 -5.91
C GLN A 54 -12.56 4.34 -7.36
N ASP A 55 -13.64 3.95 -8.03
CA ASP A 55 -13.65 3.61 -9.44
C ASP A 55 -13.15 4.78 -10.30
N GLY A 56 -11.96 4.63 -10.89
CA GLY A 56 -11.39 5.59 -11.83
C GLY A 56 -9.87 5.48 -12.04
N SER A 57 -9.43 4.60 -12.95
CA SER A 57 -8.24 4.82 -13.81
C SER A 57 -6.91 5.21 -13.11
N GLY A 58 -6.57 4.62 -11.97
CA GLY A 58 -5.36 4.92 -11.20
C GLY A 58 -4.24 3.86 -11.27
N THR A 59 -4.04 3.16 -12.39
CA THR A 59 -2.88 2.27 -12.53
C THR A 59 -1.61 3.11 -12.68
N ASN A 60 -0.87 3.35 -11.60
CA ASN A 60 0.51 3.80 -11.75
C ASN A 60 1.42 2.57 -11.88
N LEU A 61 1.80 2.31 -13.13
CA LEU A 61 2.79 1.36 -13.57
C LEU A 61 4.15 1.69 -12.91
N LEU A 62 4.38 1.20 -11.69
CA LEU A 62 5.73 0.99 -11.17
C LEU A 62 6.02 -0.52 -11.10
N ASN A 63 5.73 -1.22 -12.19
CA ASN A 63 6.50 -2.40 -12.59
C ASN A 63 7.77 -1.92 -13.31
N ALA A 64 8.61 -1.15 -12.62
CA ALA A 64 9.98 -0.96 -13.06
C ALA A 64 10.81 -2.11 -12.48
N SER A 65 10.92 -3.17 -13.27
CA SER A 65 12.03 -4.14 -13.28
C SER A 65 12.52 -4.69 -11.94
N THR A 66 12.11 -5.92 -11.63
CA THR A 66 12.95 -6.94 -10.99
C THR A 66 12.35 -8.27 -11.45
N GLY A 67 12.69 -8.78 -12.64
CA GLY A 67 14.04 -9.20 -13.00
C GLY A 67 14.21 -10.63 -12.46
N GLU A 68 13.91 -11.63 -13.30
CA GLU A 68 14.76 -12.83 -13.32
C GLU A 68 16.16 -12.43 -13.81
#